data_AF-A0A1Y2P285-F1
#
_entry.id   AF-A0A1Y2P285-F1
#
_cell.length_a   1.000
_cell.length_b   1.000
_cell.length_c   1.000
_cell.angle_alpha   90.00
_cell.angle_beta   90.00
_cell.angle_gamma   90.00
#
_symmetry.space_group_name_H-M   'P 1'
#
loop_
_entity.id
_entity.type
_entity.pdbx_description
1 polymer ?
#
loop_
_entity_poly.entity_id
_entity_poly.type
_entity_poly.pdbx_seq_one_letter_code
_entity_poly.pdbx_strand_id
1 'polypeptide(L)'
;MSVFVDLLSQARQRIDVLVYAAVFLHEAYPRLNDLLRERAGEGCAIRIAVGDADDPNVQQRGREEKFGHGIESRCRLALLHYRPLADVPGIELRTHGTTLYNSLYRADDQMLVNAHVWGVNAYGAPVWHLRRHGDGCMFDTYAGSFDAVWETARPVEG
;
A
#
# COMPACT_ATOMS: atom_id res chain seq x y z
N MET A 1 9.32 -13.79 9.48
CA MET A 1 8.10 -13.00 9.18
C MET A 1 7.92 -13.00 7.67
N SER A 2 6.84 -12.45 7.10
CA SER A 2 6.77 -12.31 5.65
C SER A 2 7.73 -11.21 5.18
N VAL A 3 8.22 -11.29 3.93
CA VAL A 3 9.15 -10.29 3.37
C VAL A 3 8.60 -8.85 3.45
N PHE A 4 7.28 -8.67 3.40
CA PHE A 4 6.63 -7.38 3.52
C PHE A 4 6.76 -6.81 4.94
N VAL A 5 6.50 -7.62 5.96
CA VAL A 5 6.59 -7.16 7.35
C VAL A 5 8.06 -6.95 7.72
N ASP A 6 8.97 -7.81 7.24
CA ASP A 6 10.42 -7.62 7.43
C ASP A 6 10.86 -6.28 6.84
N LEU A 7 10.44 -5.94 5.61
CA LEU A 7 10.70 -4.66 4.96
C LEU A 7 10.20 -3.47 5.82
N LEU A 8 8.91 -3.47 6.19
CA LEU A 8 8.31 -2.38 6.96
C LEU A 8 8.94 -2.25 8.35
N SER A 9 9.32 -3.38 8.95
CA SER A 9 9.93 -3.39 10.28
C SER A 9 11.33 -2.79 10.31
N GLN A 10 12.04 -2.72 9.18
CA GLN A 10 13.40 -2.18 9.13
C GLN A 10 13.44 -0.68 8.80
N ALA A 11 12.31 -0.09 8.39
CA ALA A 11 12.21 1.31 8.00
C ALA A 11 12.63 2.25 9.12
N ARG A 12 13.27 3.37 8.77
CA ARG A 12 13.70 4.41 9.72
C ARG A 12 13.22 5.80 9.34
N GLN A 13 13.08 6.09 8.05
CA GLN A 13 12.78 7.43 7.55
C GLN A 13 11.39 7.50 6.93
N ARG A 14 11.01 6.49 6.14
CA ARG A 14 9.78 6.52 5.36
C ARG A 14 9.18 5.15 5.14
N ILE A 15 7.85 5.09 5.24
CA ILE A 15 7.03 4.00 4.74
C ILE A 15 6.00 4.57 3.78
N ASP A 16 5.91 4.03 2.56
CA ASP A 16 4.83 4.36 1.62
C ASP A 16 4.12 3.06 1.21
N VAL A 17 2.79 3.01 1.31
CA VAL A 17 1.96 1.86 0.91
C VAL A 17 0.88 2.33 -0.08
N LEU A 18 0.89 1.79 -1.29
CA LEU A 18 -0.13 2.05 -2.32
C LEU A 18 -0.73 0.73 -2.79
N VAL A 19 -2.01 0.53 -2.48
CA VAL A 19 -2.70 -0.75 -2.65
C VAL A 19 -4.16 -0.50 -2.93
N TYR A 20 -4.85 -1.45 -3.59
CA TYR A 20 -6.31 -1.47 -3.47
C TYR A 20 -6.75 -1.87 -2.05
N ALA A 21 -6.19 -2.96 -1.50
CA ALA A 21 -6.61 -3.44 -0.18
C ALA A 21 -5.47 -4.02 0.67
N ALA A 22 -4.68 -4.95 0.13
CA ALA A 22 -3.57 -5.61 0.84
C ALA A 22 -3.90 -6.14 2.26
N VAL A 23 -5.13 -6.62 2.46
CA VAL A 23 -5.63 -7.14 3.76
C VAL A 23 -4.72 -8.24 4.34
N PHE A 24 -4.02 -8.99 3.47
CA PHE A 24 -3.05 -10.01 3.88
C PHE A 24 -1.97 -9.49 4.83
N LEU A 25 -1.64 -8.18 4.82
CA LEU A 25 -0.65 -7.62 5.75
C LEU A 25 -1.15 -7.71 7.20
N HIS A 26 -2.41 -7.35 7.45
CA HIS A 26 -3.03 -7.45 8.78
C HIS A 26 -3.31 -8.90 9.17
N GLU A 27 -3.68 -9.76 8.21
CA GLU A 27 -3.92 -11.18 8.46
C GLU A 27 -2.63 -11.93 8.81
N ALA A 28 -1.55 -11.68 8.06
CA ALA A 28 -0.25 -12.30 8.29
C ALA A 28 0.46 -11.71 9.52
N TYR A 29 0.16 -10.46 9.87
CA TYR A 29 0.75 -9.79 11.02
C TYR A 29 -0.27 -8.89 11.74
N PRO A 30 -1.04 -9.44 12.70
CA PRO A 30 -2.08 -8.69 13.43
C PRO A 30 -1.56 -7.46 14.18
N ARG A 31 -0.26 -7.41 14.50
CA ARG A 31 0.42 -6.27 15.16
C ARG A 31 0.89 -5.18 14.20
N LEU A 32 0.49 -5.22 12.92
CA LEU A 32 0.95 -4.24 11.92
C LEU A 32 0.72 -2.80 12.35
N ASN A 33 -0.47 -2.49 12.88
CA ASN A 33 -0.77 -1.12 13.32
C ASN A 33 0.14 -0.67 14.48
N ASP A 34 0.49 -1.57 15.40
CA ASP A 34 1.43 -1.26 16.48
C ASP A 34 2.83 -0.98 15.92
N LEU A 35 3.29 -1.80 14.97
CA LEU A 35 4.55 -1.58 14.28
C LEU A 35 4.59 -0.21 13.57
N LEU A 36 3.52 0.17 12.87
CA LEU A 36 3.43 1.47 12.20
C LEU A 36 3.45 2.62 13.20
N ARG A 37 2.76 2.49 14.35
CA ARG A 37 2.83 3.49 15.43
C ARG A 37 4.23 3.60 16.03
N GLU A 38 4.89 2.47 16.29
CA GLU A 38 6.26 2.44 16.79
C GLU A 38 7.21 3.17 15.83
N ARG A 39 7.14 2.87 14.53
CA ARG A 39 7.96 3.53 13.50
C ARG A 39 7.67 5.02 13.39
N ALA A 40 6.39 5.42 13.41
CA ALA A 40 6.02 6.83 13.40
C ALA A 40 6.53 7.57 14.65
N GLY A 41 6.45 6.95 15.83
CA GLY A 41 6.98 7.48 17.08
C GLY A 41 8.51 7.62 17.11
N GLU A 42 9.22 6.83 16.31
CA GLU A 42 10.67 6.95 16.07
C GLU A 42 11.02 8.03 15.01
N GLY A 43 10.02 8.72 14.43
CA GLY A 43 10.21 9.77 13.43
C GLY A 43 10.09 9.33 11.97
N CYS A 44 9.66 8.09 11.70
CA CYS A 44 9.40 7.63 10.33
C CYS A 44 8.12 8.28 9.79
N ALA A 45 8.19 8.88 8.59
CA ALA A 45 7.00 9.39 7.90
C ALA A 45 6.27 8.24 7.19
N ILE A 46 4.97 8.08 7.44
CA ILE A 46 4.18 6.96 6.92
C ILE A 46 3.02 7.46 6.07
N ARG A 47 2.92 6.99 4.83
CA ARG A 47 1.85 7.33 3.89
C ARG A 47 1.15 6.07 3.41
N ILE A 48 -0.16 5.97 3.60
CA ILE A 48 -0.94 4.78 3.26
C ILE A 48 -2.09 5.21 2.35
N ALA A 49 -2.11 4.70 1.12
CA ALA A 49 -3.15 4.92 0.14
C ALA A 49 -3.85 3.58 -0.16
N VAL A 50 -5.15 3.51 0.16
CA VAL A 50 -6.01 2.36 -0.11
C VAL A 50 -7.03 2.67 -1.21
N GLY A 51 -7.52 1.64 -1.90
CA GLY A 51 -8.51 1.81 -2.96
C GLY A 51 -9.84 2.34 -2.42
N ASP A 52 -10.47 3.26 -3.15
CA ASP A 52 -11.84 3.66 -2.91
C ASP A 52 -12.81 2.58 -3.46
N ALA A 53 -13.55 1.94 -2.56
CA ALA A 53 -14.47 0.87 -2.92
C ALA A 53 -15.62 1.31 -3.86
N ASP A 54 -15.92 2.60 -3.88
CA ASP A 54 -17.00 3.17 -4.69
C ASP A 54 -16.49 3.73 -6.03
N ASP A 55 -15.18 3.74 -6.26
CA ASP A 55 -14.60 4.24 -7.51
C ASP A 55 -14.76 3.24 -8.67
N PRO A 56 -15.20 3.69 -9.86
CA PRO A 56 -15.38 2.82 -11.03
C PRO A 56 -14.13 2.04 -11.45
N ASN A 57 -12.92 2.61 -11.32
CA ASN A 57 -11.69 1.95 -11.73
C ASN A 57 -11.33 0.81 -10.76
N VAL A 58 -11.58 1.01 -9.47
CA VAL A 58 -11.38 -0.03 -8.44
C VAL A 58 -12.36 -1.18 -8.68
N GLN A 59 -13.63 -0.87 -8.92
CA GLN A 59 -14.65 -1.88 -9.24
C GLN A 59 -14.34 -2.61 -10.55
N GLN A 60 -13.85 -1.90 -11.57
CA GLN A 60 -13.44 -2.49 -12.84
C GLN A 60 -12.32 -3.50 -12.64
N ARG A 61 -11.29 -3.17 -11.83
CA ARG A 61 -10.24 -4.14 -11.47
C ARG A 61 -10.82 -5.39 -10.81
N GLY A 62 -11.80 -5.24 -9.91
CA GLY A 62 -12.48 -6.36 -9.27
C GLY A 62 -13.17 -7.30 -10.27
N ARG A 63 -13.77 -6.76 -11.33
CA ARG A 63 -14.40 -7.56 -12.40
C ARG A 63 -13.38 -8.29 -13.28
N GLU A 64 -12.17 -7.77 -13.39
CA GLU A 64 -11.08 -8.38 -14.17
C GLU A 64 -10.40 -9.55 -13.44
N GLU A 65 -10.51 -9.63 -12.12
CA GLU A 65 -10.01 -10.77 -11.35
C GLU A 65 -10.88 -12.00 -11.64
N LYS A 66 -10.32 -13.02 -12.30
CA LYS A 66 -11.06 -14.24 -12.69
C LYS A 66 -11.46 -15.13 -11.50
N PHE A 67 -11.02 -14.77 -10.29
CA PHE A 67 -11.25 -15.50 -9.04
C PHE A 67 -11.81 -14.56 -7.97
N GLY A 68 -13.13 -14.55 -7.85
CA GLY A 68 -13.87 -13.94 -6.75
C GLY A 68 -14.34 -12.51 -7.00
N HIS A 69 -15.49 -12.18 -6.42
CA HIS A 69 -15.97 -10.81 -6.24
C HIS A 69 -15.48 -10.26 -4.89
N GLY A 70 -15.39 -8.94 -4.74
CA GLY A 70 -15.17 -8.32 -3.44
C GLY A 70 -13.86 -7.58 -3.28
N ILE A 71 -13.32 -6.98 -4.34
CA ILE A 71 -12.28 -5.95 -4.16
C ILE A 71 -12.84 -4.78 -3.34
N GLU A 72 -14.11 -4.45 -3.53
CA GLU A 72 -14.84 -3.40 -2.81
C GLU A 72 -14.89 -3.72 -1.31
N SER A 73 -15.32 -4.94 -0.95
CA SER A 73 -15.35 -5.40 0.44
C SER A 73 -13.95 -5.42 1.05
N ARG A 74 -12.93 -5.85 0.30
CA ARG A 74 -11.53 -5.85 0.76
C ARG A 74 -10.99 -4.42 0.94
N CYS A 75 -11.33 -3.49 0.07
CA CYS A 75 -10.95 -2.07 0.21
C CYS A 75 -11.60 -1.47 1.47
N ARG A 76 -12.89 -1.71 1.70
CA ARG A 76 -13.58 -1.27 2.93
C ARG A 76 -12.95 -1.89 4.18
N LEU A 77 -12.61 -3.17 4.15
CA LEU A 77 -11.96 -3.86 5.26
C LEU A 77 -10.55 -3.32 5.53
N ALA A 78 -9.75 -3.09 4.49
CA ALA A 78 -8.43 -2.49 4.62
C ALA A 78 -8.52 -1.08 5.23
N LEU A 79 -9.46 -0.26 4.75
CA LEU A 79 -9.71 1.06 5.32
C LEU A 79 -10.10 0.98 6.80
N LEU A 80 -10.98 0.05 7.18
CA LEU A 80 -11.35 -0.18 8.59
C LEU A 80 -10.14 -0.56 9.45
N HIS A 81 -9.23 -1.39 8.95
CA HIS A 81 -8.02 -1.75 9.67
C HIS A 81 -7.06 -0.57 9.87
N TYR A 82 -6.89 0.29 8.85
CA TYR A 82 -5.99 1.44 8.93
C TYR A 82 -6.59 2.65 9.64
N ARG A 83 -7.93 2.76 9.72
CA ARG A 83 -8.62 3.92 10.31
C ARG A 83 -8.11 4.32 11.70
N PRO A 84 -7.81 3.40 12.64
CA PRO A 84 -7.22 3.75 13.94
C PRO A 84 -5.81 4.36 13.90
N LEU A 85 -5.24 4.56 12.72
CA LEU A 85 -3.97 5.26 12.49
C LEU A 85 -4.15 6.67 11.92
N ALA A 86 -5.36 7.06 11.51
CA ALA A 86 -5.61 8.34 10.84
C ALA A 86 -5.23 9.57 11.70
N ASP A 87 -5.37 9.46 13.02
CA ASP A 87 -5.03 10.53 13.97
C ASP A 87 -3.64 10.37 14.60
N VAL A 88 -2.83 9.40 14.14
CA VAL A 88 -1.49 9.17 14.70
C VAL A 88 -0.50 10.13 14.05
N PRO A 89 0.20 10.99 14.82
CA PRO A 89 1.21 11.88 14.26
C PRO A 89 2.28 11.12 13.47
N GLY A 90 2.59 11.62 12.27
CA GLY A 90 3.55 10.99 11.35
C GLY A 90 2.93 9.91 10.43
N ILE A 91 1.64 9.61 10.56
CA ILE A 91 0.91 8.72 9.66
C ILE A 91 -0.17 9.49 8.92
N GLU A 92 -0.18 9.37 7.60
CA GLU A 92 -1.26 9.88 6.74
C GLU A 92 -1.98 8.71 6.05
N LEU A 93 -3.31 8.75 6.07
CA LEU A 93 -4.17 7.78 5.41
C LEU A 93 -5.00 8.46 4.32
N ARG A 94 -5.01 7.88 3.12
CA ARG A 94 -5.79 8.37 1.97
C ARG A 94 -6.52 7.24 1.25
N THR A 95 -7.59 7.60 0.54
CA THR A 95 -8.27 6.75 -0.44
C THR A 95 -8.00 7.22 -1.85
N HIS A 96 -7.92 6.31 -2.82
CA HIS A 96 -7.67 6.66 -4.23
C HIS A 96 -8.54 5.85 -5.20
N GLY A 97 -8.89 6.50 -6.31
CA GLY A 97 -9.62 5.90 -7.44
C GLY A 97 -8.71 5.48 -8.62
N THR A 98 -7.39 5.60 -8.47
CA THR A 98 -6.45 5.39 -9.59
C THR A 98 -6.43 3.95 -10.09
N THR A 99 -6.36 3.77 -11.41
CA THR A 99 -6.02 2.48 -12.03
C THR A 99 -4.59 2.10 -11.69
N LEU A 100 -4.39 0.94 -11.05
CA LEU A 100 -3.08 0.46 -10.65
C LEU A 100 -2.60 -0.69 -11.54
N TYR A 101 -1.39 -0.55 -12.06
CA TYR A 101 -0.64 -1.62 -12.72
C TYR A 101 0.22 -2.44 -11.74
N ASN A 102 0.39 -1.92 -10.52
CA ASN A 102 1.13 -2.55 -9.45
C ASN A 102 0.68 -1.97 -8.10
N SER A 103 0.89 -2.74 -7.04
CA SER A 103 0.87 -2.24 -5.68
C SER A 103 2.30 -2.00 -5.21
N LEU A 104 2.51 -0.95 -4.41
CA LEU A 104 3.84 -0.52 -3.96
C LEU A 104 3.92 -0.55 -2.43
N TYR A 105 5.02 -1.10 -1.93
CA TYR A 105 5.36 -1.08 -0.52
C TYR A 105 6.81 -0.61 -0.40
N ARG A 106 7.02 0.60 0.07
CA ARG A 106 8.34 1.21 0.23
C ARG A 106 8.70 1.29 1.70
N ALA A 107 9.95 0.96 2.01
CA ALA A 107 10.60 1.31 3.25
C ALA A 107 11.97 1.93 2.90
N ASP A 108 12.14 3.21 3.19
CA ASP A 108 13.37 3.97 2.91
C ASP A 108 13.85 3.86 1.44
N ASP A 109 14.96 3.14 1.23
CA ASP A 109 15.62 2.88 -0.05
C ASP A 109 15.26 1.51 -0.66
N GLN A 110 14.30 0.81 -0.07
CA GLN A 110 13.82 -0.49 -0.52
C GLN A 110 12.33 -0.45 -0.88
N MET A 111 11.95 -1.22 -1.89
CA MET A 111 10.58 -1.27 -2.37
C MET A 111 10.21 -2.67 -2.87
N LEU A 112 9.05 -3.15 -2.45
CA LEU A 112 8.38 -4.29 -3.06
C LEU A 112 7.34 -3.77 -4.05
N VAL A 113 7.45 -4.23 -5.30
CA VAL A 113 6.52 -3.92 -6.38
C VAL A 113 5.75 -5.19 -6.69
N ASN A 114 4.47 -5.22 -6.33
CA ASN A 114 3.58 -6.34 -6.66
C ASN A 114 2.90 -6.04 -8.00
N ALA A 115 3.43 -6.61 -9.09
CA ALA A 115 3.01 -6.30 -10.44
C ALA A 115 1.68 -6.97 -10.77
N HIS A 116 0.63 -6.17 -11.03
CA HIS A 116 -0.70 -6.71 -11.29
C HIS A 116 -0.71 -7.43 -12.63
N VAL A 117 -1.11 -8.70 -12.61
CA VAL A 117 -1.28 -9.52 -13.82
C VAL A 117 -2.77 -9.64 -14.11
N TRP A 118 -3.15 -9.41 -15.37
CA TRP A 118 -4.54 -9.48 -15.78
C TRP A 118 -5.13 -10.87 -15.52
N GLY A 119 -6.32 -10.93 -14.91
CA GLY A 119 -6.98 -12.18 -14.54
C GLY A 119 -6.41 -12.90 -13.31
N VAL A 120 -5.31 -12.41 -12.72
CA VAL A 120 -4.65 -13.00 -11.55
C VAL A 120 -4.94 -12.15 -10.31
N ASN A 121 -5.30 -12.80 -9.21
CA ASN A 121 -5.47 -12.15 -7.91
C ASN A 121 -4.10 -11.69 -7.36
N ALA A 122 -4.06 -10.60 -6.59
CA ALA A 122 -2.84 -10.02 -6.03
C ALA A 122 -1.91 -11.04 -5.34
N TYR A 123 -2.43 -12.02 -4.59
CA TYR A 123 -1.58 -13.01 -3.91
C TYR A 123 -0.84 -13.97 -4.86
N GLY A 124 -1.34 -14.16 -6.07
CA GLY A 124 -0.71 -14.98 -7.11
C GLY A 124 0.15 -14.18 -8.08
N ALA A 125 0.19 -12.85 -7.92
CA ALA A 125 0.94 -11.96 -8.79
C ALA A 125 2.42 -11.87 -8.35
N PRO A 126 3.36 -11.70 -9.29
CA PRO A 126 4.78 -11.60 -8.96
C PRO A 126 5.09 -10.36 -8.13
N VAL A 127 6.13 -10.47 -7.31
CA VAL A 127 6.66 -9.38 -6.50
C VAL A 127 8.13 -9.20 -6.84
N TRP A 128 8.52 -7.97 -7.13
CA TRP A 128 9.92 -7.59 -7.32
C TRP A 128 10.41 -6.82 -6.11
N HIS A 129 11.63 -7.13 -5.65
CA HIS A 129 12.31 -6.35 -4.62
C HIS A 129 13.34 -5.45 -5.29
N LEU A 130 13.12 -4.15 -5.16
CA LEU A 130 14.02 -3.11 -5.65
C LEU A 130 14.77 -2.49 -4.47
N ARG A 131 16.06 -2.25 -4.67
CA ARG A 131 16.87 -1.39 -3.82
C ARG A 131 17.31 -0.18 -4.65
N ARG A 132 17.20 1.02 -4.10
CA ARG A 132 17.65 2.24 -4.74
C ARG A 132 19.17 2.17 -4.94
N HIS A 133 19.63 2.45 -6.15
CA HIS A 133 21.05 2.47 -6.47
C HIS A 133 21.34 3.58 -7.49
N GLY A 134 21.82 4.72 -7.00
CA GLY A 134 21.94 5.94 -7.79
C GLY A 134 20.59 6.63 -8.04
N ASP A 135 20.64 7.78 -8.71
CA ASP A 135 19.46 8.56 -9.07
C ASP A 135 18.95 8.22 -10.48
N GLY A 136 17.65 8.41 -10.72
CA GLY A 136 17.01 8.15 -12.00
C GLY A 136 16.81 6.66 -12.30
N CYS A 137 16.85 5.81 -11.27
CA CYS A 137 16.73 4.37 -11.42
C CYS A 137 15.26 3.92 -11.37
N MET A 138 15.00 2.63 -11.62
CA MET A 138 13.64 2.05 -11.56
C MET A 138 12.91 2.37 -10.23
N PHE A 139 13.66 2.37 -9.12
CA PHE A 139 13.11 2.75 -7.81
C PHE A 139 12.51 4.16 -7.84
N ASP A 140 13.24 5.13 -8.40
CA ASP A 140 12.79 6.53 -8.45
C ASP A 140 11.57 6.69 -9.35
N THR A 141 11.48 5.90 -10.43
CA THR A 141 10.28 5.86 -11.28
C THR A 141 9.05 5.39 -10.51
N TYR A 142 9.16 4.29 -9.74
CA TYR A 142 8.04 3.81 -8.93
C TYR A 142 7.72 4.75 -7.76
N ALA A 143 8.73 5.36 -7.13
CA ALA A 143 8.53 6.37 -6.09
C ALA A 143 7.79 7.61 -6.63
N GLY A 144 8.17 8.11 -7.81
CA GLY A 144 7.44 9.19 -8.48
C GLY A 144 6.01 8.81 -8.87
N SER A 145 5.80 7.56 -9.30
CA SER A 145 4.45 7.04 -9.54
C SER A 145 3.60 6.99 -8.26
N PHE A 146 4.19 6.64 -7.12
CA PHE A 146 3.51 6.71 -5.83
C PHE A 146 3.08 8.16 -5.55
N ASP A 147 4.02 9.11 -5.67
CA ASP A 147 3.76 10.53 -5.37
C ASP A 147 2.65 11.11 -6.25
N ALA A 148 2.63 10.78 -7.54
CA ALA A 148 1.57 11.21 -8.46
C ALA A 148 0.18 10.68 -8.06
N VAL A 149 0.08 9.43 -7.57
CA VAL A 149 -1.18 8.91 -7.03
C VAL A 149 -1.54 9.62 -5.74
N TRP A 150 -0.56 9.81 -4.84
CA TRP A 150 -0.73 10.43 -3.54
C TRP A 150 -1.31 11.85 -3.62
N GLU A 151 -0.83 12.66 -4.57
CA GLU A 151 -1.28 14.03 -4.79
C GLU A 151 -2.77 14.14 -5.15
N THR A 152 -3.33 13.11 -5.79
CA THR A 152 -4.75 13.07 -6.19
C THR A 152 -5.63 12.28 -5.23
N ALA A 153 -5.03 11.55 -4.29
CA ALA A 153 -5.74 10.75 -3.30
C ALA A 153 -6.42 11.64 -2.25
N ARG A 154 -7.58 11.19 -1.75
CA ARG A 154 -8.39 11.94 -0.79
C ARG A 154 -8.04 11.56 0.65
N PRO A 155 -7.76 12.52 1.54
CA PRO A 155 -7.54 12.28 2.97
C PRO A 155 -8.68 11.49 3.62
N VAL A 156 -8.33 10.64 4.57
CA VAL A 156 -9.26 9.96 5.46
C VAL A 156 -9.09 10.55 6.85
N GLU A 157 -10.18 11.04 7.43
CA GLU A 157 -10.23 11.51 8.81
C GLU A 157 -10.62 10.36 9.76
N GLY A 158 -10.06 10.40 10.97
CA GLY A 158 -10.31 9.46 12.07
C GLY A 158 -11.78 9.32 12.45
#